data_AF-A0A067SJN0-F1
#
_entry.id   AF-A0A067SJN0-F1
#
_cell.length_a   1.000
_cell.length_b   1.000
_cell.length_c   1.000
_cell.angle_alpha   90.00
_cell.angle_beta   90.00
_cell.angle_gamma   90.00
#
_symmetry.space_group_name_H-M   'P 1'
#
loop_
_entity.id
_entity.type
_entity.pdbx_description
1 polymer ?
#
loop_
_entity_poly.entity_id
_entity_poly.type
_entity_poly.pdbx_seq_one_letter_code
_entity_poly.pdbx_strand_id
1 'polypeptide(L)'
;MSTVAHSVDITPVALGNPPQSRMIKERREREEDDLIMDHFSLNDCCLVPGTDDIEAMAGSTTFLYQADDTRYETGFSITVSYSWNECDANCVENQALQTESHLDLKTFRNEILNKIDNLLPVTSVEIETVNGTLDVSVLPRNLPKEKVYPHIPDTLATVPRVALSLLRKCPVMTSHFHIDIVTIAGDPTGPQYVFKRYEIPIYREHRPMSALLSEVEHLNRLRSPYIIKPVFLVTDDLNSGFRGYLMPFMPAGTLTDVFDDLLLKGTTDRRSVLEPVVLRPKSLQTFSRVSGEDATSIKPSISKLSWSLKHTWSIEATSGVVALHHSGICSGDIKLDNILLGRDGHLQHIDIAPQDGYTELYVAPEFEVTESGMVFPLTRARDIFALGIVLWQIAEEVGRFEREDRSGPPSFVWRDSQGSTPQWYRDLADSCIARDVEKRPSARHILDVLQAEQ
;
A
#
# COMPACT_ATOMS: atom_id res chain seq x y z
N MET A 1 -43.92 -1.13 -58.36
CA MET A 1 -43.05 -1.15 -57.16
C MET A 1 -41.63 -0.94 -57.64
N SER A 2 -41.17 0.31 -57.57
CA SER A 2 -39.93 0.79 -58.16
C SER A 2 -39.17 1.56 -57.09
N THR A 3 -37.89 1.24 -56.97
CA THR A 3 -36.86 1.97 -56.23
C THR A 3 -36.81 3.44 -56.62
N VAL A 4 -36.78 4.33 -55.62
CA VAL A 4 -36.38 5.73 -55.78
C VAL A 4 -35.41 6.07 -54.66
N ALA A 5 -34.21 6.48 -55.06
CA ALA A 5 -33.18 7.09 -54.25
C ALA A 5 -33.47 8.60 -54.12
N HIS A 6 -33.15 9.19 -52.97
CA HIS A 6 -32.76 10.60 -52.91
C HIS A 6 -31.64 10.83 -51.90
N SER A 7 -30.67 11.58 -52.41
CA SER A 7 -29.43 12.08 -51.83
C SER A 7 -29.64 13.13 -50.75
N VAL A 8 -28.71 13.23 -49.80
CA VAL A 8 -28.42 14.49 -49.13
C VAL A 8 -26.91 14.73 -49.13
N ASP A 9 -26.57 15.95 -49.53
CA ASP A 9 -25.27 16.57 -49.75
C ASP A 9 -24.27 16.44 -48.59
N ILE A 10 -23.01 16.19 -48.94
CA ILE A 10 -21.84 16.42 -48.08
C ILE A 10 -21.08 17.60 -48.69
N THR A 11 -21.24 18.79 -48.11
CA THR A 11 -20.35 19.93 -48.36
C THR A 11 -19.03 19.77 -47.57
N PRO A 12 -17.87 20.11 -48.16
CA PRO A 12 -16.57 19.94 -47.53
C PRO A 12 -16.29 21.12 -46.60
N VAL A 13 -16.20 20.88 -45.28
CA VAL A 13 -15.71 21.86 -44.32
C VAL A 13 -14.22 21.61 -44.06
N ALA A 14 -13.45 22.59 -44.49
CA ALA A 14 -12.06 22.93 -44.19
C ALA A 14 -11.27 21.97 -43.27
N LEU A 15 -10.24 21.36 -43.86
CA LEU A 15 -9.07 20.81 -43.18
C LEU A 15 -8.41 21.91 -42.35
N GLY A 16 -8.75 21.96 -41.05
CA GLY A 16 -7.98 22.68 -40.05
C GLY A 16 -6.60 22.03 -39.91
N ASN A 17 -5.55 22.83 -40.07
CA ASN A 17 -4.16 22.41 -39.95
C ASN A 17 -3.92 21.55 -38.70
N PRO A 18 -3.20 20.42 -38.81
CA PRO A 18 -2.80 19.64 -37.64
C PRO A 18 -1.93 20.52 -36.74
N PRO A 19 -2.11 20.50 -35.41
CA PRO A 19 -1.24 21.22 -34.50
C PRO A 19 0.19 20.73 -34.72
N GLN A 20 1.06 21.70 -35.02
CA GLN A 20 2.47 21.50 -35.29
C GLN A 20 3.10 20.60 -34.23
N SER A 21 3.68 19.50 -34.72
CA SER A 21 4.72 18.71 -34.09
C SER A 21 5.62 19.60 -33.23
N ARG A 22 5.38 19.59 -31.91
CA ARG A 22 6.35 20.09 -30.96
C ARG A 22 7.45 19.02 -30.93
N MET A 23 8.55 19.36 -31.61
CA MET A 23 9.78 18.60 -31.71
C MET A 23 10.01 17.71 -30.49
N ILE A 24 9.99 16.41 -30.73
CA ILE A 24 10.71 15.43 -29.92
C ILE A 24 12.14 15.98 -29.86
N LYS A 25 12.53 16.55 -28.72
CA LYS A 25 13.93 16.81 -28.43
C LYS A 25 14.62 15.46 -28.52
N GLU A 26 15.64 15.43 -29.37
CA GLU A 26 16.44 14.25 -29.66
C GLU A 26 16.79 13.52 -28.36
N ARG A 27 16.37 12.26 -28.33
CA ARG A 27 16.80 11.23 -27.39
C ARG A 27 18.27 10.94 -27.71
N ARG A 28 19.17 11.80 -27.23
CA ARG A 28 20.61 11.57 -27.15
C ARG A 28 21.03 11.90 -25.72
N GLU A 29 21.86 11.02 -25.15
CA GLU A 29 22.29 10.96 -23.74
C GLU A 29 21.34 10.23 -22.77
N ARG A 30 20.75 9.10 -23.19
CA ARG A 30 20.14 8.14 -22.25
C ARG A 30 20.57 6.70 -22.55
N GLU A 31 21.85 6.55 -22.88
CA GLU A 31 22.53 5.25 -23.09
C GLU A 31 23.54 4.91 -21.97
N GLU A 32 23.69 5.74 -20.91
CA GLU A 32 24.72 5.53 -19.87
C GLU A 32 24.22 5.05 -18.50
N ASP A 33 22.90 5.01 -18.29
CA ASP A 33 22.26 4.54 -17.06
C ASP A 33 21.51 3.23 -17.30
N ASP A 34 22.26 2.15 -17.54
CA ASP A 34 21.73 0.80 -17.37
C ASP A 34 21.44 0.59 -15.88
N LEU A 35 20.17 0.75 -15.55
CA LEU A 35 19.54 0.82 -14.23
C LEU A 35 20.21 -0.05 -13.15
N ILE A 36 20.78 0.62 -12.15
CA ILE A 36 21.12 0.07 -10.85
C ILE A 36 20.14 0.64 -9.82
N MET A 37 19.38 -0.24 -9.17
CA MET A 37 18.49 0.12 -8.06
C MET A 37 19.11 -0.38 -6.75
N ASP A 38 19.27 0.51 -5.78
CA ASP A 38 19.82 0.19 -4.46
C ASP A 38 18.72 -0.32 -3.54
N HIS A 39 18.89 -1.54 -3.03
CA HIS A 39 18.08 -2.09 -1.95
C HIS A 39 18.91 -2.19 -0.67
N PHE A 40 18.49 -1.48 0.37
CA PHE A 40 19.15 -1.44 1.67
C PHE A 40 18.65 -2.59 2.56
N SER A 41 19.56 -3.42 3.06
CA SER A 41 19.29 -4.39 4.12
C SER A 41 20.37 -4.26 5.19
N LEU A 42 20.02 -3.65 6.32
CA LEU A 42 20.82 -3.72 7.54
C LEU A 42 20.64 -5.13 8.13
N ASN A 43 21.56 -6.05 7.85
CA ASN A 43 21.65 -7.28 8.62
C ASN A 43 22.65 -7.07 9.78
N ASP A 44 22.18 -7.32 11.00
CA ASP A 44 22.92 -7.52 12.25
C ASP A 44 24.02 -6.48 12.56
N CYS A 45 23.62 -5.30 13.04
CA CYS A 45 24.50 -4.53 13.92
C CYS A 45 24.73 -5.35 15.20
N CYS A 46 25.94 -5.88 15.39
CA CYS A 46 26.42 -6.30 16.70
C CYS A 46 26.54 -5.05 17.59
N LEU A 47 25.43 -4.66 18.23
CA LEU A 47 25.37 -3.54 19.15
C LEU A 47 26.00 -3.95 20.50
N VAL A 48 27.10 -3.28 20.88
CA VAL A 48 27.54 -3.29 22.28
C VAL A 48 26.71 -2.22 23.01
N PRO A 49 25.93 -2.55 24.05
CA PRO A 49 25.12 -1.56 24.75
C PRO A 49 26.02 -0.62 25.56
N GLY A 50 25.98 0.70 25.31
CA GLY A 50 26.46 1.66 26.33
C GLY A 50 27.00 3.04 25.93
N THR A 51 27.01 3.48 24.67
CA THR A 51 27.51 4.84 24.32
C THR A 51 26.70 5.50 23.21
N ASP A 52 26.28 6.75 23.44
CA ASP A 52 25.39 7.55 22.58
C ASP A 52 26.02 8.08 21.25
N ASP A 53 27.15 7.52 20.82
CA ASP A 53 27.74 7.73 19.49
C ASP A 53 28.10 6.34 18.93
N ILE A 54 27.24 5.75 18.09
CA ILE A 54 27.39 4.37 17.61
C ILE A 54 27.82 4.36 16.15
N GLU A 55 29.09 4.07 15.88
CA GLU A 55 29.58 3.70 14.54
C GLU A 55 29.14 2.26 14.23
N ALA A 56 28.50 2.05 13.08
CA ALA A 56 28.17 0.70 12.62
C ALA A 56 29.46 -0.06 12.30
N MET A 57 29.63 -1.26 12.88
CA MET A 57 30.86 -2.06 12.70
C MET A 57 30.86 -2.90 11.42
N ALA A 58 29.70 -3.07 10.79
CA ALA A 58 29.55 -3.76 9.51
C ALA A 58 28.23 -3.35 8.83
N GLY A 59 28.15 -3.57 7.53
CA GLY A 59 26.99 -3.25 6.71
C GLY A 59 26.97 -4.03 5.40
N SER A 60 25.85 -3.92 4.69
CA SER A 60 25.75 -4.45 3.33
C SER A 60 24.85 -3.57 2.46
N THR A 61 25.21 -3.45 1.19
CA THR A 61 24.40 -2.76 0.17
C THR A 61 24.10 -3.72 -0.97
N THR A 62 22.83 -3.83 -1.38
CA THR A 62 22.45 -4.68 -2.51
C THR A 62 22.13 -3.84 -3.74
N PHE A 63 22.87 -4.09 -4.82
CA PHE A 63 22.68 -3.46 -6.12
C PHE A 63 21.94 -4.41 -7.07
N LEU A 64 21.04 -3.86 -7.89
CA LEU A 64 20.39 -4.60 -8.99
C LEU A 64 20.98 -4.17 -10.34
N TYR A 65 21.89 -4.94 -10.92
CA TYR A 65 22.56 -4.62 -12.19
C TYR A 65 21.84 -5.20 -13.42
N GLN A 66 21.71 -4.42 -14.49
CA GLN A 66 21.02 -4.82 -15.74
C GLN A 66 19.59 -5.35 -15.50
N ALA A 67 18.92 -4.83 -14.47
CA ALA A 67 17.54 -5.19 -14.18
C ALA A 67 16.57 -4.39 -15.06
N ASP A 68 15.51 -5.04 -15.53
CA ASP A 68 14.34 -4.38 -16.11
C ASP A 68 13.42 -3.98 -14.95
N ASP A 69 13.34 -2.68 -14.67
CA ASP A 69 12.53 -2.12 -13.57
C ASP A 69 11.04 -2.44 -13.73
N THR A 70 10.59 -2.65 -14.97
CA THR A 70 9.22 -3.06 -15.32
C THR A 70 8.95 -4.54 -15.08
N ARG A 71 9.96 -5.36 -14.75
CA ARG A 71 9.84 -6.81 -14.52
C ARG A 71 10.27 -7.21 -13.12
N TYR A 72 9.98 -8.46 -12.82
CA TYR A 72 10.43 -9.12 -11.59
C TYR A 72 11.54 -10.10 -11.93
N GLU A 73 12.52 -10.22 -11.04
CA GLU A 73 13.60 -11.22 -11.10
C GLU A 73 14.43 -11.19 -12.39
N THR A 74 14.64 -10.00 -12.92
CA THR A 74 15.54 -9.75 -14.05
C THR A 74 16.83 -9.08 -13.59
N GLY A 75 17.91 -9.28 -14.33
CA GLY A 75 19.22 -8.72 -14.02
C GLY A 75 19.97 -9.54 -12.98
N PHE A 76 20.88 -8.87 -12.28
CA PHE A 76 21.80 -9.47 -11.32
C PHE A 76 21.67 -8.75 -9.97
N SER A 77 21.36 -9.49 -8.91
CA SER A 77 21.35 -8.97 -7.54
C SER A 77 22.73 -9.20 -6.93
N ILE A 78 23.41 -8.10 -6.59
CA ILE A 78 24.78 -8.11 -6.09
C ILE A 78 24.79 -7.49 -4.69
N THR A 79 24.99 -8.31 -3.67
CA THR A 79 25.11 -7.84 -2.29
C THR A 79 26.58 -7.64 -1.96
N VAL A 80 26.95 -6.40 -1.64
CA VAL A 80 28.29 -6.00 -1.22
C VAL A 80 28.29 -5.86 0.30
N SER A 81 29.05 -6.72 0.98
CA SER A 81 29.27 -6.66 2.42
C SER A 81 30.58 -5.97 2.73
N TYR A 82 30.60 -5.17 3.79
CA TYR A 82 31.77 -4.43 4.26
C TYR A 82 31.76 -4.30 5.77
N SER A 83 32.94 -4.24 6.37
CA SER A 83 33.13 -4.08 7.81
C SER A 83 34.01 -2.86 8.10
N TRP A 84 33.91 -2.35 9.31
CA TRP A 84 34.76 -1.27 9.77
C TRP A 84 36.24 -1.66 9.65
N ASN A 85 37.01 -0.84 8.95
CA ASN A 85 38.42 -1.06 8.69
C ASN A 85 39.28 -0.17 9.59
N GLU A 86 39.92 -0.77 10.60
CA GLU A 86 40.82 -0.07 11.52
C GLU A 86 42.15 0.33 10.87
N CYS A 87 42.54 -0.34 9.77
CA CYS A 87 43.82 -0.12 9.10
C CYS A 87 43.81 1.10 8.16
N ASP A 88 42.64 1.51 7.66
CA ASP A 88 42.48 2.68 6.80
C ASP A 88 41.20 3.45 7.14
N ALA A 89 41.35 4.52 7.92
CA ALA A 89 40.22 5.31 8.42
C ALA A 89 39.40 6.01 7.31
N ASN A 90 40.00 6.30 6.14
CA ASN A 90 39.35 7.03 5.05
C ASN A 90 38.87 6.12 3.92
N CYS A 91 38.81 4.81 4.15
CA CYS A 91 38.37 3.84 3.15
C CYS A 91 36.87 3.97 2.83
N VAL A 92 36.46 3.37 1.71
CA VAL A 92 35.08 3.43 1.20
C VAL A 92 34.09 2.72 2.12
N GLU A 93 34.54 1.67 2.82
CA GLU A 93 33.74 0.91 3.78
C GLU A 93 33.37 1.76 4.99
N ASN A 94 34.35 2.45 5.58
CA ASN A 94 34.11 3.33 6.74
C ASN A 94 33.26 4.54 6.34
N GLN A 95 33.50 5.11 5.16
CA GLN A 95 32.65 6.18 4.63
C GLN A 95 31.20 5.70 4.49
N ALA A 96 30.97 4.53 3.87
CA ALA A 96 29.64 3.95 3.73
C ALA A 96 28.95 3.72 5.09
N LEU A 97 29.70 3.34 6.14
CA LEU A 97 29.17 3.13 7.48
C LEU A 97 28.84 4.46 8.21
N GLN A 98 29.54 5.56 7.90
CA GLN A 98 29.43 6.84 8.61
C GLN A 98 28.46 7.86 7.98
N THR A 99 28.37 7.95 6.64
CA THR A 99 27.60 9.03 5.99
C THR A 99 26.15 8.67 5.71
N GLU A 100 25.89 7.49 5.15
CA GLU A 100 24.55 7.13 4.66
C GLU A 100 24.16 5.66 4.91
N SER A 101 24.97 4.92 5.66
CA SER A 101 24.83 3.48 5.93
C SER A 101 24.73 2.59 4.68
N HIS A 102 25.21 3.08 3.52
CA HIS A 102 25.24 2.35 2.27
C HIS A 102 26.43 2.75 1.39
N LEU A 103 26.82 1.83 0.51
CA LEU A 103 27.89 2.04 -0.46
C LEU A 103 27.35 2.83 -1.67
N ASP A 104 28.10 3.82 -2.14
CA ASP A 104 27.67 4.62 -3.27
C ASP A 104 27.78 3.88 -4.62
N LEU A 105 26.88 4.26 -5.53
CA LEU A 105 26.77 3.66 -6.85
C LEU A 105 28.04 3.81 -7.71
N LYS A 106 28.78 4.92 -7.54
CA LYS A 106 29.97 5.21 -8.34
C LYS A 106 31.11 4.27 -7.95
N THR A 107 31.31 4.03 -6.66
CA THR A 107 32.26 3.04 -6.13
C THR A 107 31.91 1.65 -6.62
N PHE A 108 30.63 1.26 -6.52
CA PHE A 108 30.17 -0.04 -7.02
C PHE A 108 30.48 -0.24 -8.51
N ARG A 109 30.09 0.70 -9.38
CA ARG A 109 30.26 0.59 -10.84
C ARG A 109 31.74 0.56 -11.26
N ASN A 110 32.57 1.41 -10.65
CA ASN A 110 33.93 1.62 -11.14
C ASN A 110 34.95 0.67 -10.50
N GLU A 111 34.77 0.35 -9.22
CA GLU A 111 35.80 -0.32 -8.42
C GLU A 111 35.45 -1.76 -8.05
N ILE A 112 34.16 -2.11 -8.02
CA ILE A 112 33.68 -3.44 -7.61
C ILE A 112 33.25 -4.27 -8.80
N LEU A 113 32.31 -3.78 -9.61
CA LEU A 113 31.67 -4.56 -10.68
C LEU A 113 32.69 -5.15 -11.67
N ASN A 114 33.72 -4.38 -12.01
CA ASN A 114 34.78 -4.79 -12.94
C ASN A 114 35.71 -5.89 -12.38
N LYS A 115 35.65 -6.17 -11.07
CA LYS A 115 36.46 -7.20 -10.39
C LYS A 115 35.68 -8.49 -10.13
N ILE A 116 34.39 -8.55 -10.51
CA ILE A 116 33.55 -9.74 -10.37
C ILE A 116 33.61 -10.56 -11.66
N ASP A 117 34.40 -11.63 -11.65
CA ASP A 117 34.43 -12.59 -12.75
C ASP A 117 33.19 -13.51 -12.71
N ASN A 118 32.57 -13.77 -13.86
CA ASN A 118 31.42 -14.67 -14.02
C ASN A 118 30.21 -14.33 -13.15
N LEU A 119 29.65 -13.14 -13.36
CA LEU A 119 28.50 -12.65 -12.63
C LEU A 119 27.31 -13.63 -12.68
N LEU A 120 26.85 -14.07 -11.51
CA LEU A 120 25.67 -14.93 -11.35
C LEU A 120 24.44 -14.08 -10.99
N PRO A 121 23.21 -14.55 -11.30
CA PRO A 121 21.98 -13.80 -11.02
C PRO A 121 21.85 -13.32 -9.56
N VAL A 122 22.41 -14.05 -8.61
CA VAL A 122 22.63 -13.61 -7.23
C VAL A 122 24.11 -13.79 -6.92
N THR A 123 24.79 -12.70 -6.58
CA THR A 123 26.21 -12.67 -6.26
C THR A 123 26.41 -11.95 -4.93
N SER A 124 27.17 -12.53 -4.01
CA SER A 124 27.58 -11.87 -2.78
C SER A 124 29.08 -11.61 -2.83
N VAL A 125 29.49 -10.40 -2.50
CA VAL A 125 30.90 -10.00 -2.47
C VAL A 125 31.21 -9.35 -1.13
N GLU A 126 32.43 -9.54 -0.68
CA GLU A 126 33.00 -8.84 0.46
C GLU A 126 34.08 -7.89 -0.06
N ILE A 127 34.12 -6.68 0.49
CA ILE A 127 35.14 -5.68 0.14
C ILE A 127 35.99 -5.34 1.34
N GLU A 128 37.29 -5.16 1.09
CA GLU A 128 38.25 -4.71 2.09
C GLU A 128 39.33 -3.83 1.45
N THR A 129 39.50 -2.61 1.94
CA THR A 129 40.58 -1.73 1.52
C THR A 129 41.89 -2.13 2.18
N VAL A 130 42.85 -2.62 1.39
CA VAL A 130 44.18 -3.02 1.84
C VAL A 130 45.24 -2.14 1.15
N ASN A 131 46.02 -1.40 1.94
CA ASN A 131 47.04 -0.47 1.44
C ASN A 131 46.49 0.56 0.42
N GLY A 132 45.30 1.10 0.68
CA GLY A 132 44.63 2.07 -0.19
C GLY A 132 44.10 1.49 -1.52
N THR A 133 44.09 0.16 -1.66
CA THR A 133 43.49 -0.53 -2.80
C THR A 133 42.29 -1.34 -2.32
N LEU A 134 41.13 -1.14 -2.94
CA LEU A 134 39.92 -1.91 -2.65
C LEU A 134 40.08 -3.35 -3.16
N ASP A 135 40.14 -4.33 -2.28
CA ASP A 135 40.04 -5.74 -2.65
C ASP A 135 38.58 -6.18 -2.70
N VAL A 136 38.27 -7.10 -3.61
CA VAL A 136 36.90 -7.60 -3.84
C VAL A 136 36.93 -9.11 -3.90
N SER A 137 36.35 -9.72 -2.87
CA SER A 137 36.27 -11.17 -2.75
C SER A 137 34.85 -11.66 -3.03
N VAL A 138 34.68 -12.42 -4.11
CA VAL A 138 33.39 -13.09 -4.39
C VAL A 138 33.20 -14.21 -3.37
N LEU A 139 32.17 -14.08 -2.53
CA LEU A 139 31.90 -15.07 -1.50
C LEU A 139 31.37 -16.36 -2.16
N PRO A 140 31.85 -17.56 -1.74
CA PRO A 140 31.26 -18.82 -2.17
C PRO A 140 29.77 -18.77 -1.87
N ARG A 141 28.91 -19.19 -2.81
CA ARG A 141 27.44 -19.07 -2.74
C ARG A 141 26.91 -19.23 -1.32
N ASN A 142 26.80 -18.12 -0.60
CA ASN A 142 25.80 -17.95 0.42
C ASN A 142 24.55 -17.58 -0.37
N LEU A 143 24.04 -18.54 -1.17
CA LEU A 143 22.66 -18.44 -1.60
C LEU A 143 21.89 -18.17 -0.30
N PRO A 144 21.18 -17.03 -0.15
CA PRO A 144 20.20 -16.96 0.92
C PRO A 144 19.39 -18.25 0.78
N LYS A 145 19.39 -19.08 1.84
CA LYS A 145 18.79 -20.43 1.86
C LYS A 145 17.63 -20.41 0.89
N GLU A 146 17.75 -21.18 -0.21
CA GLU A 146 16.86 -21.18 -1.37
C GLU A 146 15.48 -20.65 -0.98
N LYS A 147 15.11 -19.43 -1.41
CA LYS A 147 13.94 -18.70 -0.91
C LYS A 147 12.71 -19.62 -0.92
N VAL A 148 12.36 -20.17 0.25
CA VAL A 148 11.29 -21.16 0.34
C VAL A 148 9.97 -20.42 0.39
N TYR A 149 9.30 -20.35 -0.75
CA TYR A 149 7.94 -19.84 -0.83
C TYR A 149 6.96 -20.90 -0.29
N PRO A 150 5.93 -20.48 0.47
CA PRO A 150 4.98 -21.42 1.03
C PRO A 150 4.16 -22.10 -0.08
N HIS A 151 3.76 -23.35 0.17
CA HIS A 151 2.84 -24.05 -0.70
C HIS A 151 1.43 -23.44 -0.63
N ILE A 152 0.75 -23.41 -1.78
CA ILE A 152 -0.64 -22.94 -1.87
C ILE A 152 -1.56 -24.07 -1.38
N PRO A 153 -2.41 -23.83 -0.36
CA PRO A 153 -3.34 -24.82 0.14
C PRO A 153 -4.49 -25.08 -0.85
N ASP A 154 -5.07 -26.29 -0.80
CA ASP A 154 -6.18 -26.71 -1.67
C ASP A 154 -7.45 -25.87 -1.49
N THR A 155 -7.59 -25.20 -0.35
CA THR A 155 -8.65 -24.22 -0.05
C THR A 155 -8.66 -23.05 -1.04
N LEU A 156 -7.55 -22.81 -1.74
CA LEU A 156 -7.39 -21.77 -2.74
C LEU A 156 -7.35 -22.31 -4.19
N ALA A 157 -7.65 -23.60 -4.40
CA ALA A 157 -7.61 -24.22 -5.73
C ALA A 157 -8.57 -23.57 -6.76
N THR A 158 -9.62 -22.89 -6.27
CA THR A 158 -10.58 -22.17 -7.12
C THR A 158 -10.07 -20.82 -7.61
N VAL A 159 -9.00 -20.27 -7.01
CA VAL A 159 -8.42 -19.00 -7.42
C VAL A 159 -7.43 -19.27 -8.57
N PRO A 160 -7.62 -18.65 -9.75
CA PRO A 160 -6.70 -18.79 -10.88
C PRO A 160 -5.25 -18.43 -10.50
N ARG A 161 -4.28 -19.02 -11.20
CA ARG A 161 -2.85 -18.75 -10.97
C ARG A 161 -2.26 -17.98 -12.14
N VAL A 162 -1.32 -17.09 -11.85
CA VAL A 162 -0.53 -16.36 -12.83
C VAL A 162 0.94 -16.43 -12.45
N ALA A 163 1.79 -16.69 -13.44
CA ALA A 163 3.22 -16.77 -13.23
C ALA A 163 3.81 -15.35 -13.05
N LEU A 164 4.75 -15.19 -12.11
CA LEU A 164 5.38 -13.89 -11.82
C LEU A 164 6.03 -13.27 -13.05
N SER A 165 6.61 -14.08 -13.93
CA SER A 165 7.25 -13.65 -15.18
C SER A 165 6.31 -12.97 -16.17
N LEU A 166 4.99 -13.19 -16.04
CA LEU A 166 3.97 -12.56 -16.86
C LEU A 166 3.56 -11.17 -16.34
N LEU A 167 3.94 -10.81 -15.12
CA LEU A 167 3.59 -9.51 -14.56
C LEU A 167 4.54 -8.42 -15.08
N ARG A 168 3.98 -7.24 -15.35
CA ARG A 168 4.75 -6.02 -15.64
C ARG A 168 4.36 -4.93 -14.66
N LYS A 169 5.34 -4.29 -14.03
CA LYS A 169 5.12 -3.14 -13.15
C LYS A 169 4.68 -1.93 -13.96
N CYS A 170 3.63 -1.28 -13.49
CA CYS A 170 3.28 0.05 -13.95
C CYS A 170 4.29 1.06 -13.36
N PRO A 171 4.72 2.07 -14.12
CA PRO A 171 5.73 3.06 -13.69
C PRO A 171 5.20 4.07 -12.66
N VAL A 172 4.30 3.66 -11.78
CA VAL A 172 3.76 4.49 -10.70
C VAL A 172 4.52 4.16 -9.43
N MET A 173 5.12 5.17 -8.79
CA MET A 173 5.70 5.01 -7.45
C MET A 173 4.60 4.60 -6.48
N THR A 174 4.67 3.37 -5.98
CA THR A 174 3.93 2.94 -4.80
C THR A 174 4.77 3.26 -3.56
N SER A 175 4.14 3.80 -2.51
CA SER A 175 4.82 4.13 -1.25
C SER A 175 5.11 2.91 -0.36
N HIS A 176 4.58 1.74 -0.73
CA HIS A 176 4.70 0.51 0.05
C HIS A 176 5.56 -0.52 -0.68
N PHE A 177 6.65 -0.96 -0.03
CA PHE A 177 7.66 -1.90 -0.57
C PHE A 177 7.12 -3.25 -1.06
N HIS A 178 5.91 -3.64 -0.65
CA HIS A 178 5.30 -4.93 -0.97
C HIS A 178 4.02 -4.81 -1.81
N ILE A 179 3.72 -3.62 -2.32
CA ILE A 179 2.53 -3.38 -3.13
C ILE A 179 2.97 -2.76 -4.45
N ASP A 180 2.70 -3.45 -5.55
CA ASP A 180 2.99 -2.97 -6.89
C ASP A 180 1.69 -2.86 -7.70
N ILE A 181 1.57 -1.87 -8.58
CA ILE A 181 0.53 -1.88 -9.62
C ILE A 181 1.10 -2.60 -10.83
N VAL A 182 0.36 -3.58 -11.36
CA VAL A 182 0.85 -4.44 -12.45
C VAL A 182 -0.20 -4.64 -13.55
N THR A 183 0.27 -4.99 -14.75
CA THR A 183 -0.54 -5.62 -15.81
C THR A 183 -0.07 -7.06 -16.04
N ILE A 184 -0.94 -7.88 -16.60
CA ILE A 184 -0.62 -9.26 -16.97
C ILE A 184 -0.26 -9.30 -18.46
N ALA A 185 0.81 -10.03 -18.80
CA ALA A 185 1.37 -10.17 -20.15
C ALA A 185 1.85 -8.86 -20.79
N GLY A 186 2.01 -7.79 -20.00
CA GLY A 186 2.54 -6.51 -20.48
C GLY A 186 1.63 -5.77 -21.46
N ASP A 187 0.34 -6.07 -21.48
CA ASP A 187 -0.65 -5.26 -22.21
C ASP A 187 -0.87 -3.94 -21.45
N PRO A 188 -0.39 -2.78 -21.95
CA PRO A 188 -0.56 -1.50 -21.28
C PRO A 188 -2.01 -0.99 -21.36
N THR A 189 -2.83 -1.58 -22.22
CA THR A 189 -4.26 -1.27 -22.37
C THR A 189 -5.15 -2.24 -21.60
N GLY A 190 -4.57 -3.29 -21.03
CA GLY A 190 -5.26 -4.31 -20.26
C GLY A 190 -5.65 -3.84 -18.85
N PRO A 191 -6.44 -4.66 -18.13
CA PRO A 191 -6.79 -4.38 -16.74
C PRO A 191 -5.55 -4.26 -15.87
N GLN A 192 -5.56 -3.26 -14.99
CA GLN A 192 -4.53 -3.08 -13.96
C GLN A 192 -4.94 -3.82 -12.69
N TYR A 193 -3.93 -4.36 -12.01
CA TYR A 193 -4.08 -5.08 -10.75
C TYR A 193 -3.15 -4.49 -9.71
N VAL A 194 -3.51 -4.66 -8.44
CA VAL A 194 -2.58 -4.49 -7.33
C VAL A 194 -2.01 -5.86 -6.99
N PHE A 195 -0.69 -5.97 -7.04
CA PHE A 195 0.06 -7.13 -6.60
C PHE A 195 0.53 -6.92 -5.16
N LYS A 196 -0.11 -7.62 -4.22
CA LYS A 196 0.34 -7.69 -2.82
C LYS A 196 1.32 -8.85 -2.70
N ARG A 197 2.59 -8.52 -2.48
CA ARG A 197 3.72 -9.45 -2.54
C ARG A 197 3.91 -10.19 -1.23
N TYR A 198 4.22 -11.48 -1.33
CA TYR A 198 4.64 -12.26 -0.18
C TYR A 198 6.03 -11.83 0.28
N GLU A 199 6.11 -11.43 1.56
CA GLU A 199 7.36 -11.14 2.24
C GLU A 199 7.94 -12.42 2.84
N ILE A 200 9.22 -12.68 2.55
CA ILE A 200 9.95 -13.79 3.17
C ILE A 200 10.39 -13.32 4.55
N PRO A 201 9.93 -13.93 5.65
CA PRO A 201 10.33 -13.53 6.99
C PRO A 201 11.84 -13.71 7.15
N ILE A 202 12.56 -12.64 7.50
CA ILE A 202 14.02 -12.70 7.70
C ILE A 202 14.36 -13.48 8.98
N TYR A 203 13.50 -13.40 10.00
CA TYR A 203 13.64 -14.14 11.26
C TYR A 203 12.26 -14.55 11.77
N ARG A 204 11.90 -15.84 11.68
CA ARG A 204 10.91 -16.52 12.55
C ARG A 204 10.76 -17.98 12.12
N GLU A 205 11.49 -18.86 12.79
CA GLU A 205 11.39 -20.33 12.59
C GLU A 205 10.08 -20.94 13.12
N HIS A 206 9.16 -20.15 13.69
CA HIS A 206 8.04 -20.66 14.51
C HIS A 206 6.63 -20.15 14.14
N ARG A 207 6.39 -19.61 12.93
CA ARG A 207 5.01 -19.35 12.46
C ARG A 207 4.56 -20.42 11.45
N PRO A 208 3.44 -21.14 11.71
CA PRO A 208 3.02 -22.28 10.90
C PRO A 208 2.43 -21.90 9.52
N MET A 209 2.02 -20.64 9.31
CA MET A 209 1.49 -20.15 8.03
C MET A 209 1.78 -18.66 7.85
N SER A 210 2.01 -18.21 6.61
CA SER A 210 2.25 -16.79 6.33
C SER A 210 1.01 -15.93 6.54
N ALA A 211 1.21 -14.71 7.07
CA ALA A 211 0.14 -13.74 7.28
C ALA A 211 -0.64 -13.46 5.98
N LEU A 212 0.07 -13.26 4.87
CA LEU A 212 -0.54 -12.98 3.57
C LEU A 212 -1.36 -14.17 3.04
N LEU A 213 -0.91 -15.41 3.24
CA LEU A 213 -1.66 -16.58 2.78
C LEU A 213 -2.93 -16.78 3.61
N SER A 214 -2.84 -16.56 4.92
CA SER A 214 -4.00 -16.54 5.82
C SER A 214 -5.03 -15.48 5.40
N GLU A 215 -4.58 -14.28 5.03
CA GLU A 215 -5.44 -13.21 4.52
C GLU A 215 -6.16 -13.66 3.24
N VAL A 216 -5.43 -14.22 2.27
CA VAL A 216 -6.03 -14.71 1.01
C VAL A 216 -7.05 -15.81 1.25
N GLU A 217 -6.80 -16.74 2.19
CA GLU A 217 -7.79 -17.74 2.55
C GLU A 217 -9.05 -17.13 3.16
N HIS A 218 -8.93 -16.14 4.05
CA HIS A 218 -10.07 -15.41 4.59
C HIS A 218 -10.86 -14.73 3.46
N LEU A 219 -10.17 -14.00 2.58
CA LEU A 219 -10.79 -13.31 1.46
C LEU A 219 -11.47 -14.28 0.51
N ASN A 220 -10.87 -15.43 0.19
CA ASN A 220 -11.45 -16.42 -0.71
C ASN A 220 -12.74 -17.03 -0.14
N ARG A 221 -12.80 -17.29 1.17
CA ARG A 221 -13.97 -17.87 1.85
C ARG A 221 -15.18 -16.93 1.88
N LEU A 222 -14.98 -15.62 1.94
CA LEU A 222 -16.05 -14.63 2.05
C LEU A 222 -16.91 -14.57 0.79
N ARG A 223 -18.21 -14.29 0.88
CA ARG A 223 -19.05 -14.02 -0.30
C ARG A 223 -19.79 -12.71 -0.09
N SER A 224 -19.16 -11.61 -0.49
CA SER A 224 -19.71 -10.27 -0.35
C SER A 224 -19.15 -9.36 -1.45
N PRO A 225 -19.98 -8.52 -2.09
CA PRO A 225 -19.50 -7.50 -3.02
C PRO A 225 -18.74 -6.37 -2.32
N TYR A 226 -18.89 -6.25 -1.00
CA TYR A 226 -18.28 -5.22 -0.16
C TYR A 226 -16.92 -5.64 0.44
N ILE A 227 -16.40 -6.80 0.04
CA ILE A 227 -15.07 -7.28 0.41
C ILE A 227 -14.30 -7.54 -0.88
N ILE A 228 -13.07 -7.04 -1.00
CA ILE A 228 -12.26 -7.27 -2.18
C ILE A 228 -11.96 -8.76 -2.35
N LYS A 229 -11.78 -9.19 -3.60
CA LYS A 229 -11.47 -10.58 -3.93
C LYS A 229 -10.09 -10.72 -4.56
N PRO A 230 -9.30 -11.74 -4.17
CA PRO A 230 -8.16 -12.14 -4.95
C PRO A 230 -8.65 -12.64 -6.31
N VAL A 231 -8.07 -12.10 -7.38
CA VAL A 231 -8.37 -12.48 -8.78
C VAL A 231 -7.40 -13.55 -9.26
N PHE A 232 -6.13 -13.42 -8.89
CA PHE A 232 -5.09 -14.39 -9.21
C PHE A 232 -4.18 -14.63 -8.01
N LEU A 233 -3.71 -15.86 -7.84
CA LEU A 233 -2.52 -16.15 -7.04
C LEU A 233 -1.29 -16.01 -7.93
N VAL A 234 -0.27 -15.34 -7.43
CA VAL A 234 1.00 -15.21 -8.14
C VAL A 234 1.91 -16.34 -7.72
N THR A 235 2.49 -17.04 -8.69
CA THR A 235 3.39 -18.18 -8.46
C THR A 235 4.73 -18.03 -9.15
N ASP A 236 5.70 -18.81 -8.70
CA ASP A 236 6.89 -19.11 -9.49
C ASP A 236 6.52 -19.83 -10.79
N ASP A 237 7.34 -19.63 -11.82
CA ASP A 237 7.17 -20.31 -13.11
C ASP A 237 7.40 -21.83 -13.00
N LEU A 238 8.28 -22.26 -12.09
CA LEU A 238 8.77 -23.64 -12.01
C LEU A 238 8.26 -24.40 -10.78
N ASN A 239 8.17 -23.74 -9.61
CA ASN A 239 7.99 -24.41 -8.32
C ASN A 239 6.58 -24.23 -7.72
N SER A 240 5.69 -23.48 -8.37
CA SER A 240 4.33 -23.16 -7.89
C SER A 240 4.28 -22.54 -6.48
N GLY A 241 5.40 -22.02 -5.96
CA GLY A 241 5.47 -21.36 -4.66
C GLY A 241 4.62 -20.09 -4.64
N PHE A 242 3.96 -19.81 -3.50
CA PHE A 242 3.12 -18.63 -3.36
C PHE A 242 3.97 -17.35 -3.27
N ARG A 243 3.83 -16.48 -4.27
CA ARG A 243 4.53 -15.18 -4.38
C ARG A 243 3.68 -14.00 -3.94
N GLY A 244 2.40 -14.23 -3.67
CA GLY A 244 1.42 -13.21 -3.33
C GLY A 244 0.15 -13.37 -4.16
N TYR A 245 -0.66 -12.31 -4.25
CA TYR A 245 -1.91 -12.36 -4.99
C TYR A 245 -2.22 -11.02 -5.67
N LEU A 246 -3.05 -11.09 -6.71
CA LEU A 246 -3.56 -9.94 -7.44
C LEU A 246 -4.99 -9.63 -7.00
N MET A 247 -5.27 -8.34 -6.82
CA MET A 247 -6.62 -7.81 -6.66
C MET A 247 -6.88 -6.69 -7.68
N PRO A 248 -8.14 -6.34 -7.98
CA PRO A 248 -8.44 -5.26 -8.94
C PRO A 248 -7.82 -3.94 -8.47
N PHE A 249 -7.26 -3.17 -9.40
CA PHE A 249 -6.79 -1.83 -9.09
C PHE A 249 -7.96 -0.83 -9.02
N MET A 250 -8.14 -0.23 -7.83
CA MET A 250 -9.13 0.82 -7.57
C MET A 250 -8.47 2.19 -7.71
N PRO A 251 -8.74 2.93 -8.81
CA PRO A 251 -8.02 4.18 -9.11
C PRO A 251 -8.39 5.35 -8.21
N ALA A 252 -9.54 5.29 -7.52
CA ALA A 252 -9.91 6.31 -6.55
C ALA A 252 -9.14 6.17 -5.23
N GLY A 253 -8.45 5.04 -5.03
CA GLY A 253 -7.74 4.75 -3.80
C GLY A 253 -8.67 4.41 -2.64
N THR A 254 -8.19 4.69 -1.44
CA THR A 254 -8.89 4.49 -0.18
C THR A 254 -9.87 5.63 0.09
N LEU A 255 -10.80 5.45 1.02
CA LEU A 255 -11.66 6.56 1.46
C LEU A 255 -10.87 7.68 2.14
N THR A 256 -9.73 7.38 2.76
CA THR A 256 -8.80 8.41 3.24
C THR A 256 -8.35 9.30 2.09
N ASP A 257 -7.86 8.70 0.99
CA ASP A 257 -7.40 9.42 -0.19
C ASP A 257 -8.52 10.26 -0.80
N VAL A 258 -9.73 9.70 -0.90
CA VAL A 258 -10.92 10.40 -1.43
C VAL A 258 -11.25 11.64 -0.60
N PHE A 259 -11.29 11.53 0.73
CA PHE A 259 -11.59 12.67 1.60
C PHE A 259 -10.46 13.70 1.62
N ASP A 260 -9.20 13.28 1.60
CA ASP A 260 -8.06 14.20 1.47
C ASP A 260 -8.11 14.99 0.16
N ASP A 261 -8.40 14.32 -0.95
CA ASP A 261 -8.54 14.94 -2.26
C ASP A 261 -9.70 15.94 -2.28
N LEU A 262 -10.82 15.57 -1.65
CA LEU A 262 -11.95 16.48 -1.48
C LEU A 262 -11.54 17.70 -0.65
N LEU A 263 -10.81 17.56 0.45
CA LEU A 263 -10.31 18.69 1.25
C LEU A 263 -9.38 19.60 0.43
N LEU A 264 -8.40 19.03 -0.29
CA LEU A 264 -7.41 19.75 -1.08
C LEU A 264 -8.01 20.50 -2.29
N LYS A 265 -9.04 19.96 -2.95
CA LYS A 265 -9.68 20.56 -4.15
C LYS A 265 -10.64 21.73 -3.84
N GLY A 266 -10.56 22.35 -2.66
CA GLY A 266 -11.45 23.45 -2.27
C GLY A 266 -11.45 24.64 -3.25
N THR A 267 -12.64 24.94 -3.81
CA THR A 267 -13.15 26.25 -4.34
C THR A 267 -13.32 26.52 -5.85
N THR A 268 -13.02 25.64 -6.82
CA THR A 268 -13.24 26.05 -8.24
C THR A 268 -13.89 25.08 -9.23
N ASP A 269 -14.10 23.80 -8.95
CA ASP A 269 -14.81 22.97 -9.94
C ASP A 269 -15.70 21.88 -9.33
N ARG A 270 -17.01 21.99 -9.60
CA ARG A 270 -18.08 21.13 -9.06
C ARG A 270 -18.38 19.91 -9.95
N ARG A 271 -17.55 19.60 -10.96
CA ARG A 271 -17.94 18.66 -12.03
C ARG A 271 -17.29 17.27 -12.07
N SER A 272 -16.36 16.89 -11.19
CA SER A 272 -15.64 15.60 -11.40
C SER A 272 -15.44 14.74 -10.14
N VAL A 273 -16.51 14.42 -9.40
CA VAL A 273 -16.44 13.36 -8.36
C VAL A 273 -16.66 11.96 -8.97
N LEU A 274 -17.10 11.88 -10.23
CA LEU A 274 -17.37 10.61 -10.95
C LEU A 274 -16.52 10.40 -12.22
N GLU A 275 -15.56 11.29 -12.50
CA GLU A 275 -14.55 10.99 -13.52
C GLU A 275 -13.34 10.32 -12.86
N PRO A 276 -12.67 9.38 -13.54
CA PRO A 276 -11.47 8.74 -13.02
C PRO A 276 -10.46 9.83 -12.65
N VAL A 277 -10.22 9.99 -11.35
CA VAL A 277 -9.09 10.77 -10.86
C VAL A 277 -7.86 10.04 -11.39
N VAL A 278 -7.24 10.60 -12.41
CA VAL A 278 -5.89 10.22 -12.79
C VAL A 278 -5.03 10.65 -11.61
N LEU A 279 -4.80 9.72 -10.68
CA LEU A 279 -3.88 9.88 -9.56
C LEU A 279 -2.52 10.23 -10.16
N ARG A 280 -2.15 11.51 -10.10
CA ARG A 280 -0.76 11.91 -10.29
C ARG A 280 -0.06 11.62 -8.97
N PRO A 281 1.01 10.82 -8.94
CA PRO A 281 1.80 10.64 -7.73
C PRO A 281 2.33 12.02 -7.34
N LYS A 282 1.87 12.58 -6.22
CA LYS A 282 2.47 13.79 -5.67
C LYS A 282 3.59 13.37 -4.73
N SER A 283 4.79 13.72 -5.15
CA SER A 283 5.96 13.88 -4.29
C SER A 283 5.57 14.47 -2.95
N LEU A 284 6.06 13.85 -1.87
CA LEU A 284 6.08 14.38 -0.51
C LEU A 284 6.52 15.84 -0.52
N GLN A 285 5.56 16.76 -0.54
CA GLN A 285 5.79 18.13 -0.15
C GLN A 285 5.06 18.32 1.16
N THR A 286 5.88 18.47 2.20
CA THR A 286 5.59 18.94 3.55
C THR A 286 4.28 19.74 3.64
N PHE A 287 3.24 19.09 4.15
CA PHE A 287 2.00 19.78 4.49
C PHE A 287 2.08 20.37 5.91
N SER A 288 1.64 21.62 6.01
CA SER A 288 1.69 22.44 7.22
C SER A 288 0.79 21.86 8.32
N ARG A 289 1.35 21.77 9.54
CA ARG A 289 0.65 21.43 10.78
C ARG A 289 -0.51 22.38 11.02
N VAL A 290 -1.69 21.85 11.36
CA VAL A 290 -2.76 22.65 11.98
C VAL A 290 -2.85 22.21 13.44
N SER A 291 -2.28 23.02 14.33
CA SER A 291 -2.50 22.92 15.78
C SER A 291 -3.84 23.55 16.16
N GLY A 292 -4.44 23.05 17.24
CA GLY A 292 -5.84 23.26 17.65
C GLY A 292 -6.35 24.70 17.92
N GLU A 293 -5.55 25.75 17.70
CA GLU A 293 -5.99 27.14 17.90
C GLU A 293 -6.40 27.86 16.59
N ASP A 294 -5.92 27.41 15.43
CA ASP A 294 -6.24 28.04 14.12
C ASP A 294 -7.59 27.59 13.51
N ALA A 295 -8.32 26.69 14.18
CA ALA A 295 -9.63 26.21 13.76
C ALA A 295 -10.75 27.28 13.83
N THR A 296 -10.46 28.49 14.34
CA THR A 296 -11.48 29.51 14.62
C THR A 296 -11.69 30.57 13.54
N SER A 297 -10.95 30.54 12.41
CA SER A 297 -11.12 31.55 11.34
C SER A 297 -11.05 31.01 9.90
N ILE A 298 -11.54 29.80 9.67
CA ILE A 298 -11.89 29.34 8.31
C ILE A 298 -13.33 28.88 8.37
N LYS A 299 -14.27 29.66 7.80
CA LYS A 299 -15.62 29.16 7.52
C LYS A 299 -15.52 28.14 6.37
N PRO A 300 -15.66 26.83 6.58
CA PRO A 300 -15.60 25.87 5.48
C PRO A 300 -16.99 25.80 4.86
N SER A 301 -17.06 26.09 3.56
CA SER A 301 -18.28 26.10 2.78
C SER A 301 -18.82 24.67 2.58
N ILE A 302 -20.13 24.48 2.80
CA ILE A 302 -21.05 23.45 2.23
C ILE A 302 -20.43 22.04 2.04
N SER A 303 -20.97 21.04 2.76
CA SER A 303 -20.66 19.61 2.55
C SER A 303 -20.52 19.27 1.06
N LYS A 304 -19.40 18.63 0.68
CA LYS A 304 -19.07 18.39 -0.73
C LYS A 304 -19.82 17.18 -1.27
N LEU A 305 -20.14 16.23 -0.40
CA LEU A 305 -20.91 15.04 -0.73
C LEU A 305 -22.36 15.19 -0.27
N SER A 306 -23.29 14.70 -1.10
CA SER A 306 -24.70 14.63 -0.70
C SER A 306 -24.88 13.66 0.48
N TRP A 307 -25.86 13.94 1.34
CA TRP A 307 -26.19 13.03 2.45
C TRP A 307 -26.53 11.62 1.95
N SER A 308 -27.28 11.51 0.85
CA SER A 308 -27.63 10.23 0.24
C SER A 308 -26.41 9.38 -0.13
N LEU A 309 -25.35 10.00 -0.67
CA LEU A 309 -24.11 9.28 -0.98
C LEU A 309 -23.37 8.86 0.29
N LYS A 310 -23.26 9.75 1.28
CA LYS A 310 -22.64 9.43 2.58
C LYS A 310 -23.37 8.26 3.26
N HIS A 311 -24.69 8.30 3.27
CA HIS A 311 -25.54 7.25 3.82
C HIS A 311 -25.38 5.92 3.07
N THR A 312 -25.29 5.96 1.72
CA THR A 312 -24.99 4.77 0.89
C THR A 312 -23.64 4.17 1.29
N TRP A 313 -22.59 4.99 1.37
CA TRP A 313 -21.26 4.53 1.78
C TRP A 313 -21.24 3.96 3.20
N SER A 314 -22.00 4.54 4.14
CA SER A 314 -22.16 3.97 5.48
C SER A 314 -22.81 2.59 5.47
N ILE A 315 -23.83 2.37 4.61
CA ILE A 315 -24.46 1.07 4.41
C ILE A 315 -23.45 0.05 3.86
N GLU A 316 -22.68 0.43 2.84
CA GLU A 316 -21.72 -0.47 2.19
C GLU A 316 -20.53 -0.82 3.10
N ALA A 317 -19.97 0.19 3.78
CA ALA A 317 -18.93 -0.01 4.78
C ALA A 317 -19.41 -0.95 5.89
N THR A 318 -20.62 -0.74 6.41
CA THR A 318 -21.21 -1.62 7.44
C THR A 318 -21.50 -3.01 6.88
N SER A 319 -21.95 -3.13 5.63
CA SER A 319 -22.24 -4.41 4.98
C SER A 319 -21.00 -5.30 4.84
N GLY A 320 -19.83 -4.70 4.58
CA GLY A 320 -18.55 -5.39 4.65
C GLY A 320 -18.28 -6.02 6.03
N VAL A 321 -18.45 -5.23 7.10
CA VAL A 321 -18.26 -5.71 8.49
C VAL A 321 -19.27 -6.81 8.84
N VAL A 322 -20.53 -6.67 8.43
CA VAL A 322 -21.55 -7.73 8.61
C VAL A 322 -21.13 -9.03 7.93
N ALA A 323 -20.60 -8.98 6.71
CA ALA A 323 -20.14 -10.16 5.98
C ALA A 323 -18.97 -10.87 6.69
N LEU A 324 -18.04 -10.10 7.24
CA LEU A 324 -16.93 -10.62 8.06
C LEU A 324 -17.47 -11.33 9.31
N HIS A 325 -18.28 -10.62 10.10
CA HIS A 325 -18.81 -11.14 11.36
C HIS A 325 -19.68 -12.37 11.17
N HIS A 326 -20.50 -12.40 10.11
CA HIS A 326 -21.34 -13.55 9.74
C HIS A 326 -20.49 -14.78 9.40
N SER A 327 -19.30 -14.57 8.83
CA SER A 327 -18.35 -15.65 8.49
C SER A 327 -17.43 -16.02 9.65
N GLY A 328 -17.67 -15.47 10.84
CA GLY A 328 -16.86 -15.73 12.04
C GLY A 328 -15.51 -15.02 12.05
N ILE A 329 -15.28 -14.07 11.14
CA ILE A 329 -14.03 -13.31 11.03
C ILE A 329 -14.21 -11.95 11.73
N CYS A 330 -13.25 -11.57 12.56
CA CYS A 330 -13.12 -10.20 13.05
C CYS A 330 -12.01 -9.53 12.24
N SER A 331 -12.25 -8.31 11.77
CA SER A 331 -11.31 -7.61 10.90
C SER A 331 -10.04 -7.22 11.65
N GLY A 332 -10.17 -6.63 12.84
CA GLY A 332 -9.06 -6.18 13.66
C GLY A 332 -8.45 -4.83 13.27
N ASP A 333 -8.71 -4.33 12.06
CA ASP A 333 -8.17 -3.07 11.56
C ASP A 333 -9.16 -2.34 10.63
N ILE A 334 -10.42 -2.17 11.09
CA ILE A 334 -11.41 -1.35 10.38
C ILE A 334 -10.98 0.12 10.41
N LYS A 335 -10.74 0.69 9.23
CA LYS A 335 -10.34 2.09 9.04
C LYS A 335 -10.59 2.54 7.60
N LEU A 336 -10.57 3.85 7.33
CA LEU A 336 -10.78 4.36 5.98
C LEU A 336 -9.72 3.91 4.96
N ASP A 337 -8.47 3.74 5.39
CA ASP A 337 -7.38 3.26 4.51
C ASP A 337 -7.60 1.81 4.05
N ASN A 338 -8.41 1.03 4.78
CA ASN A 338 -8.75 -0.33 4.43
C ASN A 338 -10.12 -0.43 3.71
N ILE A 339 -10.67 0.69 3.24
CA ILE A 339 -11.91 0.75 2.45
C ILE A 339 -11.60 1.46 1.13
N LEU A 340 -11.64 0.72 0.03
CA LEU A 340 -11.41 1.24 -1.32
C LEU A 340 -12.71 1.69 -1.99
N LEU A 341 -12.61 2.70 -2.84
CA LEU A 341 -13.70 3.14 -3.72
C LEU A 341 -13.53 2.56 -5.14
N GLY A 342 -14.48 1.74 -5.55
CA GLY A 342 -14.55 1.13 -6.88
C GLY A 342 -14.86 2.14 -7.99
N ARG A 343 -14.54 1.78 -9.24
CA ARG A 343 -14.85 2.60 -10.43
C ARG A 343 -16.35 2.77 -10.67
N ASP A 344 -17.15 1.87 -10.13
CA ASP A 344 -18.61 1.88 -10.12
C ASP A 344 -19.20 2.74 -8.99
N GLY A 345 -18.35 3.31 -8.13
CA GLY A 345 -18.77 4.14 -7.00
C GLY A 345 -19.11 3.36 -5.72
N HIS A 346 -18.87 2.05 -5.71
CA HIS A 346 -19.16 1.17 -4.57
C HIS A 346 -17.92 0.88 -3.72
N LEU A 347 -18.12 0.67 -2.41
CA LEU A 347 -17.05 0.43 -1.46
C LEU A 347 -16.67 -1.04 -1.30
N GLN A 348 -15.38 -1.31 -1.11
CA GLN A 348 -14.85 -2.64 -0.80
C GLN A 348 -13.80 -2.60 0.31
N HIS A 349 -13.95 -3.44 1.33
CA HIS A 349 -12.94 -3.63 2.37
C HIS A 349 -11.77 -4.46 1.87
N ILE A 350 -10.57 -4.11 2.32
CA ILE A 350 -9.30 -4.82 2.10
C ILE A 350 -8.61 -5.13 3.44
N ASP A 351 -7.45 -5.79 3.39
CA ASP A 351 -6.56 -5.99 4.56
C ASP A 351 -7.26 -6.53 5.81
N ILE A 352 -7.96 -7.65 5.65
CA ILE A 352 -8.77 -8.26 6.71
C ILE A 352 -7.94 -9.18 7.61
N ALA A 353 -8.23 -9.16 8.92
CA ALA A 353 -7.61 -10.01 9.93
C ALA A 353 -6.06 -9.98 9.88
N PRO A 354 -5.43 -8.80 9.96
CA PRO A 354 -3.98 -8.71 9.93
C PRO A 354 -3.39 -9.46 11.11
N GLN A 355 -2.32 -10.23 10.86
CA GLN A 355 -1.61 -10.96 11.91
C GLN A 355 -0.60 -10.08 12.65
N ASP A 356 -0.21 -8.96 12.05
CA ASP A 356 0.80 -8.04 12.58
C ASP A 356 0.30 -6.60 12.42
N GLY A 357 0.57 -5.78 13.44
CA GLY A 357 0.19 -4.37 13.45
C GLY A 357 -1.28 -4.09 13.78
N TYR A 358 -1.52 -2.85 14.16
CA TYR A 358 -2.85 -2.28 14.36
C TYR A 358 -2.76 -0.77 14.17
N THR A 359 -3.87 -0.12 13.83
CA THR A 359 -3.89 1.33 13.69
C THR A 359 -4.33 1.99 14.99
N GLU A 360 -3.38 2.55 15.74
CA GLU A 360 -3.60 3.11 17.09
C GLU A 360 -4.83 4.03 17.19
N LEU A 361 -5.06 4.87 16.19
CA LEU A 361 -6.18 5.82 16.18
C LEU A 361 -7.56 5.16 16.11
N TYR A 362 -7.66 3.91 15.69
CA TYR A 362 -8.93 3.18 15.59
C TYR A 362 -9.13 2.16 16.72
N VAL A 363 -8.13 2.03 17.58
CA VAL A 363 -8.15 1.07 18.68
C VAL A 363 -9.22 1.42 19.71
N ALA A 364 -9.91 0.39 20.21
CA ALA A 364 -10.91 0.50 21.26
C ALA A 364 -10.27 0.58 22.65
N PRO A 365 -10.89 1.25 23.64
CA PRO A 365 -10.30 1.49 24.96
C PRO A 365 -9.92 0.24 25.76
N GLU A 366 -10.61 -0.89 25.52
CA GLU A 366 -10.34 -2.18 26.16
C GLU A 366 -9.15 -2.93 25.53
N PHE A 367 -8.51 -2.37 24.52
CA PHE A 367 -7.31 -2.94 23.93
C PHE A 367 -6.12 -2.72 24.84
N GLU A 368 -5.61 -3.80 25.41
CA GLU A 368 -4.39 -3.79 26.19
C GLU A 368 -3.23 -4.32 25.34
N VAL A 369 -2.06 -3.68 25.42
CA VAL A 369 -0.82 -4.22 24.84
C VAL A 369 -0.05 -4.86 25.97
N THR A 370 0.20 -6.17 25.89
CA THR A 370 0.99 -6.87 26.92
C THR A 370 2.49 -6.60 26.73
N GLU A 371 3.27 -6.69 27.81
CA GLU A 371 4.74 -6.52 27.80
C GLU A 371 5.46 -7.49 26.84
N SER A 372 4.83 -8.61 26.49
CA SER A 372 5.33 -9.58 25.51
C SER A 372 5.01 -9.23 24.05
N GLY A 373 4.39 -8.08 23.78
CA GLY A 373 3.94 -7.67 22.45
C GLY A 373 2.78 -8.50 21.89
N MET A 374 2.16 -9.35 22.72
CA MET A 374 1.01 -10.15 22.31
C MET A 374 -0.25 -9.27 22.31
N VAL A 375 -0.82 -9.12 21.11
CA VAL A 375 -2.07 -8.44 20.83
C VAL A 375 -3.25 -9.33 21.27
N PHE A 376 -4.19 -8.79 22.03
CA PHE A 376 -5.40 -9.49 22.47
C PHE A 376 -6.22 -10.04 21.29
N PRO A 377 -7.05 -11.08 21.52
CA PRO A 377 -7.87 -11.65 20.46
C PRO A 377 -8.68 -10.57 19.74
N LEU A 378 -8.79 -10.72 18.41
CA LEU A 378 -9.68 -9.90 17.61
C LEU A 378 -11.12 -10.18 18.06
N THR A 379 -11.88 -9.12 18.35
CA THR A 379 -13.28 -9.26 18.79
C THR A 379 -14.19 -8.43 17.90
N ARG A 380 -15.44 -8.89 17.77
CA ARG A 380 -16.47 -8.13 17.04
C ARG A 380 -16.67 -6.75 17.63
N ALA A 381 -16.64 -6.62 18.96
CA ALA A 381 -16.82 -5.34 19.63
C ALA A 381 -15.74 -4.30 19.30
N ARG A 382 -14.50 -4.73 19.06
CA ARG A 382 -13.41 -3.85 18.60
C ARG A 382 -13.67 -3.37 17.17
N ASP A 383 -14.14 -4.25 16.28
CA ASP A 383 -14.54 -3.85 14.94
C ASP A 383 -15.71 -2.85 14.96
N ILE A 384 -16.69 -3.03 15.85
CA ILE A 384 -17.82 -2.10 16.01
C ILE A 384 -17.34 -0.72 16.46
N PHE A 385 -16.44 -0.68 17.44
CA PHE A 385 -15.86 0.58 17.90
C PHE A 385 -15.18 1.31 16.74
N ALA A 386 -14.34 0.61 15.98
CA ALA A 386 -13.65 1.16 14.83
C ALA A 386 -14.62 1.58 13.71
N LEU A 387 -15.68 0.81 13.47
CA LEU A 387 -16.76 1.16 12.53
C LEU A 387 -17.48 2.44 12.95
N GLY A 388 -17.71 2.68 14.24
CA GLY A 388 -18.30 3.93 14.74
C GLY A 388 -17.51 5.17 14.33
N ILE A 389 -16.18 5.08 14.38
CA ILE A 389 -15.27 6.14 13.91
C ILE A 389 -15.42 6.32 12.40
N VAL A 390 -15.40 5.22 11.64
CA VAL A 390 -15.58 5.26 10.17
C VAL A 390 -16.91 5.91 9.79
N LEU A 391 -18.00 5.60 10.51
CA LEU A 391 -19.31 6.21 10.28
C LEU A 391 -19.28 7.73 10.53
N TRP A 392 -18.64 8.18 11.61
CA TRP A 392 -18.42 9.60 11.88
C TRP A 392 -17.57 10.26 10.77
N GLN A 393 -16.46 9.64 10.39
CA GLN A 393 -15.57 10.15 9.33
C GLN A 393 -16.27 10.27 7.98
N ILE A 394 -17.12 9.32 7.61
CA ILE A 394 -17.93 9.40 6.38
C ILE A 394 -18.90 10.58 6.46
N ALA A 395 -19.62 10.72 7.58
CA ALA A 395 -20.61 11.78 7.75
C ALA A 395 -19.98 13.18 7.75
N GLU A 396 -18.80 13.32 8.36
CA GLU A 396 -18.06 14.58 8.47
C GLU A 396 -16.99 14.77 7.39
N GLU A 397 -16.85 13.84 6.44
CA GLU A 397 -15.88 13.92 5.33
C GLU A 397 -14.43 14.11 5.85
N VAL A 398 -14.05 13.38 6.90
CA VAL A 398 -12.76 13.48 7.60
C VAL A 398 -11.86 12.29 7.26
N GLY A 399 -10.84 12.51 6.44
CA GLY A 399 -9.85 11.47 6.07
C GLY A 399 -8.94 11.07 7.23
N ARG A 400 -8.30 12.05 7.88
CA ARG A 400 -7.41 11.83 9.04
C ARG A 400 -7.86 12.64 10.24
N PHE A 401 -7.67 12.08 11.43
CA PHE A 401 -8.01 12.70 12.70
C PHE A 401 -6.96 12.37 13.75
N GLU A 402 -6.95 13.15 14.85
CA GLU A 402 -6.12 12.90 16.01
C GLU A 402 -6.97 12.53 17.23
N ARG A 403 -6.34 11.88 18.20
CA ARG A 403 -6.95 11.58 19.49
C ARG A 403 -6.07 12.14 20.60
N GLU A 404 -6.65 13.01 21.42
CA GLU A 404 -5.98 13.55 22.62
C GLU A 404 -5.72 12.45 23.66
N ASP A 405 -6.74 11.62 23.94
CA ASP A 405 -6.64 10.46 24.83
C ASP A 405 -6.95 9.17 24.07
N ARG A 406 -5.96 8.26 24.04
CA ARG A 406 -6.08 6.94 23.39
C ARG A 406 -6.64 5.87 24.32
N SER A 407 -6.75 6.15 25.62
CA SER A 407 -7.31 5.25 26.64
C SER A 407 -8.84 5.35 26.77
N GLY A 408 -9.47 6.21 25.97
CA GLY A 408 -10.89 6.48 25.97
C GLY A 408 -11.50 6.56 24.58
N PRO A 409 -12.84 6.59 24.50
CA PRO A 409 -13.53 6.87 23.25
C PRO A 409 -13.23 8.31 22.79
N PRO A 410 -13.08 8.56 21.48
CA PRO A 410 -12.93 9.91 20.97
C PRO A 410 -14.22 10.70 21.16
N SER A 411 -14.09 12.01 21.38
CA SER A 411 -15.23 12.94 21.32
C SER A 411 -15.49 13.32 19.88
N PHE A 412 -16.60 12.85 19.29
CA PHE A 412 -16.97 13.24 17.94
C PHE A 412 -17.39 14.70 17.87
N VAL A 413 -16.70 15.46 17.02
CA VAL A 413 -17.09 16.82 16.67
C VAL A 413 -17.98 16.75 15.43
N TRP A 414 -19.19 17.26 15.59
CA TRP A 414 -20.28 17.18 14.63
C TRP A 414 -20.55 18.60 14.10
N ARG A 415 -20.57 18.80 12.77
CA ARG A 415 -20.86 20.14 12.22
C ARG A 415 -22.37 20.37 12.17
N ASP A 416 -22.80 21.54 12.63
CA ASP A 416 -24.20 21.99 12.56
C ASP A 416 -24.36 23.01 11.41
N SER A 417 -24.86 22.55 10.27
CA SER A 417 -25.13 23.37 9.08
C SER A 417 -26.30 22.81 8.27
N GLN A 418 -26.81 23.52 7.26
CA GLN A 418 -27.85 22.96 6.38
C GLN A 418 -27.33 21.71 5.65
N GLY A 419 -28.07 20.60 5.72
CA GLY A 419 -27.57 19.28 5.29
C GLY A 419 -26.75 18.56 6.35
N SER A 420 -26.92 18.92 7.63
CA SER A 420 -26.32 18.27 8.79
C SER A 420 -26.64 16.78 8.84
N THR A 421 -25.69 16.03 9.39
CA THR A 421 -25.88 14.62 9.74
C THR A 421 -27.11 14.49 10.65
N PRO A 422 -28.12 13.67 10.29
CA PRO A 422 -29.30 13.43 11.09
C PRO A 422 -28.94 12.93 12.50
N GLN A 423 -29.74 13.35 13.50
CA GLN A 423 -29.47 12.99 14.89
C GLN A 423 -29.42 11.48 15.11
N TRP A 424 -30.31 10.71 14.48
CA TRP A 424 -30.31 9.24 14.58
C TRP A 424 -28.99 8.62 14.14
N TYR A 425 -28.32 9.21 13.14
CA TYR A 425 -27.03 8.72 12.66
C TYR A 425 -25.91 9.08 13.63
N ARG A 426 -25.96 10.28 14.21
CA ARG A 426 -25.02 10.70 15.27
C ARG A 426 -25.13 9.75 16.46
N ASP A 427 -26.37 9.51 16.93
CA ASP A 427 -26.67 8.59 18.04
C ASP A 427 -26.19 7.16 17.74
N LEU A 428 -26.36 6.70 16.49
CA LEU A 428 -25.88 5.39 16.05
C LEU A 428 -24.35 5.30 16.11
N ALA A 429 -23.63 6.28 15.56
CA ALA A 429 -22.17 6.32 15.60
C ALA A 429 -21.65 6.41 17.04
N ASP A 430 -22.26 7.25 17.88
CA ASP A 430 -21.92 7.39 19.30
C ASP A 430 -22.12 6.07 20.08
N SER A 431 -23.20 5.33 19.79
CA SER A 431 -23.45 4.02 20.41
C SER A 431 -22.37 2.97 20.07
N CYS A 432 -21.77 3.06 18.88
CA CYS A 432 -20.71 2.15 18.45
C CYS A 432 -19.42 2.33 19.24
N ILE A 433 -19.12 3.56 19.67
CA ILE A 433 -17.90 3.89 20.42
C ILE A 433 -18.09 3.87 21.95
N ALA A 434 -19.18 3.27 22.46
CA ALA A 434 -19.41 3.17 23.90
C ALA A 434 -18.20 2.52 24.61
N ARG A 435 -17.78 3.10 25.76
CA ARG A 435 -16.70 2.53 26.59
C ARG A 435 -17.03 1.12 27.07
N ASP A 436 -18.30 0.87 27.40
CA ASP A 436 -18.82 -0.45 27.75
C ASP A 436 -19.07 -1.27 26.47
N VAL A 437 -18.33 -2.37 26.33
CA VAL A 437 -18.39 -3.28 25.17
C VAL A 437 -19.79 -3.84 24.95
N GLU A 438 -20.53 -4.16 26.02
CA GLU A 438 -21.86 -4.77 25.94
C GLU A 438 -22.94 -3.80 25.47
N LYS A 439 -22.66 -2.49 25.52
CA LYS A 439 -23.57 -1.45 25.01
C LYS A 439 -23.42 -1.19 23.52
N ARG A 440 -22.35 -1.70 22.90
CA ARG A 440 -22.13 -1.51 21.46
C ARG A 440 -23.11 -2.38 20.67
N PRO A 441 -23.77 -1.84 19.64
CA PRO A 441 -24.65 -2.63 18.78
C PRO A 441 -23.87 -3.67 17.98
N SER A 442 -24.56 -4.71 17.50
CA SER A 442 -23.96 -5.62 16.51
C SER A 442 -23.89 -4.95 15.13
N ALA A 443 -22.95 -5.39 14.27
CA ALA A 443 -22.85 -4.89 12.89
C ALA A 443 -24.17 -5.07 12.12
N ARG A 444 -24.90 -6.16 12.38
CA ARG A 444 -26.21 -6.42 11.76
C ARG A 444 -27.24 -5.38 12.21
N HIS A 445 -27.27 -5.06 13.51
CA HIS A 445 -28.19 -4.05 14.03
C HIS A 445 -27.89 -2.66 13.45
N ILE A 446 -26.62 -2.27 13.33
CA ILE A 446 -26.21 -1.02 12.68
C ILE A 446 -26.73 -0.97 11.24
N LEU A 447 -26.54 -2.07 10.49
CA LEU A 447 -27.01 -2.16 9.12
C LEU A 447 -28.54 -2.05 9.02
N ASP A 448 -29.27 -2.69 9.93
CA ASP A 448 -30.73 -2.63 9.97
C ASP A 448 -31.23 -1.19 10.21
N VAL A 449 -30.60 -0.45 11.14
CA VAL A 449 -30.92 0.97 11.39
C VAL A 449 -30.60 1.82 10.16
N LEU A 450 -29.42 1.65 9.55
CA LEU A 450 -29.05 2.38 8.34
C LEU A 450 -30.01 2.10 7.18
N GLN A 451 -30.55 0.90 7.05
CA GLN A 451 -31.48 0.54 5.97
C GLN A 451 -32.92 1.00 6.24
N ALA A 452 -33.33 1.15 7.51
CA ALA A 452 -34.66 1.61 7.88
C ALA A 452 -34.88 3.11 7.58
N GLU A 453 -33.80 3.90 7.60
CA GLU A 453 -33.82 5.37 7.46
C GLU A 453 -33.53 5.85 6.01
N GLN A 454 -33.88 5.05 4.99
CA GLN A 454 -33.65 5.35 3.55
C GLN A 454 -34.57 6.42 2.95
#